data_AF-A0A7S2DHX4-F1
#
_entry.id   AF-A0A7S2DHX4-F1
#
_cell.length_a   1.000
_cell.length_b   1.000
_cell.length_c   1.000
_cell.angle_alpha   90.00
_cell.angle_beta   90.00
_cell.angle_gamma   90.00
#
_symmetry.space_group_name_H-M   'P 1'
#
loop_
_entity.id
_entity.type
_entity.pdbx_description
1 polymer ?
#
loop_
_entity_poly.entity_id
_entity_poly.type
_entity_poly.pdbx_seq_one_letter_code
_entity_poly.pdbx_strand_id
1 'polypeptide(L)'
;RVIQAVTGVRDGMQECLSEDLIRLDCAFPELTTTDKIILFEPMAVRNQLDVSVQITRPFTNYTNIVYAPHTYTYSFTIDQAIVNGYEQSLTTAWREAKKLRAGLLVTEFGSSTSASGLSILSNITQQQDEHLTGSTFWTWKEAGGGWSMWVGNEGDADMHQQEDRRRLLSTVRPKATAGELLELEYDPSMQAMTMKAMAPE
;
A
#
# COMPACT_ATOMS: atom_id res chain seq x y z
N ARG A 1 -8.20 16.99 11.14
CA ARG A 1 -9.53 16.97 11.79
C ARG A 1 -10.38 15.75 11.40
N VAL A 2 -10.29 15.23 10.17
CA VAL A 2 -10.77 13.85 9.82
C VAL A 2 -10.24 12.81 10.81
N ILE A 3 -8.97 12.98 11.23
CA ILE A 3 -8.38 12.26 12.35
C ILE A 3 -9.26 12.35 13.62
N GLN A 4 -9.73 13.51 14.08
CA GLN A 4 -10.60 13.54 15.29
C GLN A 4 -11.91 12.75 15.09
N ALA A 5 -12.47 12.82 13.88
CA ALA A 5 -13.67 12.08 13.49
C ALA A 5 -13.45 10.57 13.60
N VAL A 6 -12.35 10.06 13.03
CA VAL A 6 -12.02 8.63 12.93
C VAL A 6 -11.44 8.08 14.24
N THR A 7 -11.29 8.86 15.30
CA THR A 7 -10.41 8.45 16.41
C THR A 7 -10.94 8.73 17.79
N GLY A 8 -11.97 9.56 17.90
CA GLY A 8 -12.55 9.96 19.17
C GLY A 8 -11.62 10.83 20.04
N VAL A 9 -10.38 11.11 19.63
CA VAL A 9 -9.44 11.94 20.40
C VAL A 9 -9.82 13.42 20.25
N ARG A 10 -10.29 14.02 21.34
CA ARG A 10 -10.79 15.41 21.39
C ARG A 10 -9.71 16.41 21.83
N ASP A 11 -9.73 17.59 21.24
CA ASP A 11 -8.93 18.76 21.61
C ASP A 11 -9.69 19.76 22.52
N GLY A 12 -10.88 19.37 23.00
CA GLY A 12 -11.74 20.19 23.86
C GLY A 12 -12.64 21.17 23.12
N MET A 13 -12.65 21.17 21.79
CA MET A 13 -13.54 22.03 21.01
C MET A 13 -14.98 21.47 20.91
N GLN A 14 -15.94 22.36 20.72
CA GLN A 14 -17.34 21.99 20.48
C GLN A 14 -17.50 21.22 19.17
N GLU A 15 -18.42 20.26 19.14
CA GLU A 15 -18.69 19.46 17.94
C GLU A 15 -19.26 20.31 16.79
N CYS A 16 -18.87 19.97 15.57
CA CYS A 16 -19.49 20.51 14.38
C CYS A 16 -20.93 19.99 14.28
N LEU A 17 -21.83 20.82 13.74
CA LEU A 17 -23.14 20.34 13.32
C LEU A 17 -22.93 19.19 12.32
N SER A 18 -23.73 18.13 12.44
CA SER A 18 -23.61 16.92 11.60
C SER A 18 -23.71 17.18 10.10
N GLU A 19 -24.28 18.34 9.73
CA GLU A 19 -24.45 18.81 8.35
C GLU A 19 -23.28 19.65 7.81
N ASP A 20 -22.33 20.07 8.64
CA ASP A 20 -21.20 20.96 8.28
C ASP A 20 -19.83 20.25 8.38
N LEU A 21 -19.54 19.38 7.40
CA LEU A 21 -18.40 18.46 7.42
C LEU A 21 -17.04 19.05 7.01
N ILE A 22 -16.89 20.36 6.82
CA ILE A 22 -15.60 20.97 6.41
C ILE A 22 -15.37 22.28 7.18
N ARG A 23 -15.32 22.19 8.51
CA ARG A 23 -14.96 23.32 9.37
C ARG A 23 -13.66 23.04 10.13
N LEU A 24 -12.89 24.11 10.36
CA LEU A 24 -11.61 24.04 11.07
C LEU A 24 -11.72 24.55 12.52
N ASP A 25 -12.88 25.05 12.94
CA ASP A 25 -13.13 25.69 14.24
C ASP A 25 -14.09 24.91 15.16
N CYS A 26 -14.48 23.70 14.76
CA CYS A 26 -15.21 22.73 15.58
C CYS A 26 -14.59 21.32 15.46
N ALA A 27 -14.84 20.45 16.42
CA ALA A 27 -14.42 19.05 16.39
C ALA A 27 -15.42 18.24 15.55
N PHE A 28 -14.96 17.35 14.67
CA PHE A 28 -15.89 16.45 13.98
C PHE A 28 -16.63 15.58 14.99
N PRO A 29 -17.92 15.25 14.75
CA PRO A 29 -18.62 14.25 15.54
C PRO A 29 -17.82 12.95 15.59
N GLU A 30 -17.95 12.22 16.69
CA GLU A 30 -17.35 10.90 16.81
C GLU A 30 -17.93 10.01 15.70
N LEU A 31 -17.08 9.56 14.78
CA LEU A 31 -17.46 8.46 13.91
C LEU A 31 -17.53 7.25 14.82
N THR A 32 -18.70 6.61 14.83
CA THR A 32 -19.04 5.47 15.67
C THR A 32 -17.90 4.43 15.77
N THR A 33 -17.85 3.70 16.89
CA THR A 33 -16.95 2.55 17.01
C THR A 33 -17.35 1.48 15.98
N THR A 34 -16.35 0.95 15.26
CA THR A 34 -16.57 -0.06 14.22
C THR A 34 -15.67 -1.26 14.45
N ASP A 35 -16.17 -2.44 14.10
CA ASP A 35 -15.41 -3.70 14.05
C ASP A 35 -14.70 -3.89 12.70
N LYS A 36 -14.98 -3.04 11.71
CA LYS A 36 -14.41 -3.11 10.36
C LYS A 36 -12.98 -2.60 10.31
N ILE A 37 -12.16 -3.15 9.42
CA ILE A 37 -10.81 -2.64 9.19
C ILE A 37 -10.88 -1.23 8.60
N ILE A 38 -10.13 -0.29 9.17
CA ILE A 38 -10.02 1.08 8.67
C ILE A 38 -8.67 1.25 8.00
N LEU A 39 -8.68 1.45 6.69
CA LEU A 39 -7.49 1.81 5.93
C LEU A 39 -7.34 3.33 5.94
N PHE A 40 -6.11 3.81 6.15
CA PHE A 40 -5.81 5.23 6.06
C PHE A 40 -4.48 5.46 5.35
N GLU A 41 -4.46 6.45 4.48
CA GLU A 41 -3.30 6.75 3.65
C GLU A 41 -2.47 7.92 4.24
N PRO A 42 -1.16 7.95 3.98
CA PRO A 42 -0.38 9.17 4.15
C PRO A 42 -0.75 10.21 3.09
N MET A 43 -0.18 11.41 3.19
CA MET A 43 -0.29 12.37 2.09
C MET A 43 0.33 11.79 0.80
N ALA A 44 -0.31 12.09 -0.33
CA ALA A 44 0.14 11.66 -1.66
C ALA A 44 1.59 12.03 -2.00
N VAL A 45 2.16 13.05 -1.33
CA VAL A 45 3.58 13.43 -1.47
C VAL A 45 4.54 12.28 -1.14
N ARG A 46 4.10 11.28 -0.37
CA ARG A 46 4.88 10.06 -0.12
C ARG A 46 5.25 9.34 -1.40
N ASN A 47 4.42 9.40 -2.45
CA ASN A 47 4.71 8.79 -3.76
C ASN A 47 5.96 9.37 -4.42
N GLN A 48 6.35 10.59 -4.02
CA GLN A 48 7.56 11.25 -4.50
C GLN A 48 8.78 11.01 -3.60
N LEU A 49 8.57 10.77 -2.30
CA LEU A 49 9.62 10.80 -1.27
C LEU A 49 9.93 9.44 -0.63
N ASP A 50 9.06 8.45 -0.81
CA ASP A 50 9.07 7.18 -0.09
C ASP A 50 9.02 7.30 1.44
N VAL A 51 8.64 8.46 1.96
CA VAL A 51 8.45 8.74 3.40
C VAL A 51 7.23 9.61 3.64
N SER A 52 6.54 9.39 4.76
CA SER A 52 5.46 10.24 5.24
C SER A 52 6.01 11.44 6.01
N VAL A 53 5.60 12.65 5.58
CA VAL A 53 5.99 13.90 6.24
C VAL A 53 4.96 14.39 7.26
N GLN A 54 3.78 13.75 7.34
CA GLN A 54 2.65 14.24 8.14
C GLN A 54 2.35 13.34 9.35
N ILE A 55 2.29 12.03 9.15
CA ILE A 55 1.78 11.11 10.15
C ILE A 55 2.96 10.51 10.92
N THR A 56 3.29 11.10 12.08
CA THR A 56 4.46 10.69 12.87
C THR A 56 4.13 10.16 14.27
N ARG A 57 2.85 10.18 14.69
CA ARG A 57 2.40 9.75 16.03
C ARG A 57 1.02 9.06 15.96
N PRO A 58 0.75 8.10 16.86
CA PRO A 58 -0.58 7.53 17.01
C PRO A 58 -1.63 8.61 17.16
N PHE A 59 -2.72 8.47 16.41
CA PHE A 59 -3.77 9.48 16.35
C PHE A 59 -5.14 8.92 16.78
N THR A 60 -5.18 7.63 17.13
CA THR A 60 -6.37 6.87 17.49
C THR A 60 -6.12 5.78 18.53
N ASN A 61 -7.21 5.39 19.17
CA ASN A 61 -7.27 4.22 20.05
C ASN A 61 -7.88 2.98 19.36
N TYR A 62 -8.33 3.11 18.11
CA TYR A 62 -8.78 1.95 17.33
C TYR A 62 -7.66 0.94 17.11
N THR A 63 -7.97 -0.33 17.34
CA THR A 63 -7.03 -1.46 17.21
C THR A 63 -7.09 -2.12 15.83
N ASN A 64 -8.08 -1.75 15.01
CA ASN A 64 -8.41 -2.29 13.69
C ASN A 64 -8.01 -1.33 12.55
N ILE A 65 -6.91 -0.60 12.71
CA ILE A 65 -6.39 0.31 11.68
C ILE A 65 -5.28 -0.33 10.86
N VAL A 66 -5.23 0.01 9.57
CA VAL A 66 -4.21 -0.41 8.62
C VAL A 66 -3.66 0.82 7.92
N TYR A 67 -2.36 1.03 8.02
CA TYR A 67 -1.65 2.04 7.25
C TYR A 67 -1.58 1.58 5.79
N ALA A 68 -2.01 2.46 4.88
CA ALA A 68 -2.22 2.15 3.48
C ALA A 68 -1.39 3.07 2.56
N PRO A 69 -0.06 2.94 2.52
CA PRO A 69 0.76 3.72 1.62
C PRO A 69 0.72 3.15 0.19
N HIS A 70 1.07 3.99 -0.78
CA HIS A 70 1.43 3.53 -2.11
C HIS A 70 2.95 3.37 -2.22
N THR A 71 3.42 2.44 -3.04
CA THR A 71 4.84 2.19 -3.30
C THR A 71 5.13 2.36 -4.80
N TYR A 72 5.70 3.52 -5.16
CA TYR A 72 5.98 3.92 -6.54
C TYR A 72 7.45 4.33 -6.73
N THR A 73 8.36 3.68 -6.00
CA THR A 73 9.80 3.91 -6.10
C THR A 73 10.26 3.83 -7.55
N TYR A 74 10.91 4.89 -8.04
CA TYR A 74 11.33 5.10 -9.44
C TYR A 74 10.22 5.18 -10.49
N SER A 75 8.96 4.99 -10.12
CA SER A 75 7.79 5.28 -10.95
C SER A 75 7.40 6.77 -10.87
N PHE A 76 7.32 7.33 -9.65
CA PHE A 76 6.94 8.74 -9.41
C PHE A 76 7.92 9.52 -8.52
N THR A 77 8.98 8.87 -8.02
CA THR A 77 9.90 9.48 -7.07
C THR A 77 10.66 10.64 -7.69
N ILE A 78 10.78 11.73 -6.93
CA ILE A 78 11.61 12.87 -7.31
C ILE A 78 13.06 12.57 -6.95
N ASP A 79 13.92 12.52 -7.97
CA ASP A 79 15.38 12.40 -7.86
C ASP A 79 15.90 11.12 -7.16
N GLN A 80 16.85 10.43 -7.82
CA GLN A 80 17.54 9.27 -7.22
C GLN A 80 18.43 9.67 -6.02
N ALA A 81 18.71 10.96 -5.82
CA ALA A 81 19.47 11.46 -4.68
C ALA A 81 18.73 11.36 -3.33
N ILE A 82 17.39 11.34 -3.34
CA ILE A 82 16.57 11.30 -2.11
C ILE A 82 16.11 9.87 -1.80
N VAL A 83 15.93 9.05 -2.84
CA VAL A 83 15.47 7.66 -2.72
C VAL A 83 16.63 6.70 -2.91
N ASN A 84 17.00 6.03 -1.82
CA ASN A 84 18.12 5.11 -1.75
C ASN A 84 17.66 3.65 -1.94
N GLY A 85 17.32 3.30 -3.18
CA GLY A 85 16.92 1.95 -3.56
C GLY A 85 15.45 1.63 -3.34
N TYR A 86 15.02 0.49 -3.89
CA TYR A 86 13.63 0.03 -3.83
C TYR A 86 13.16 -0.34 -2.41
N GLU A 87 14.08 -0.70 -1.52
CA GLU A 87 13.76 -1.08 -0.13
C GLU A 87 13.19 0.10 0.67
N GLN A 88 13.57 1.34 0.33
CA GLN A 88 13.26 2.52 1.14
C GLN A 88 11.75 2.64 1.38
N SER A 89 10.92 2.46 0.34
CA SER A 89 9.48 2.65 0.44
C SER A 89 8.81 1.69 1.41
N LEU A 90 9.19 0.41 1.43
CA LEU A 90 8.58 -0.57 2.33
C LEU A 90 9.20 -0.53 3.72
N THR A 91 10.51 -0.30 3.82
CA THR A 91 11.18 -0.12 5.12
C THR A 91 10.59 1.05 5.90
N THR A 92 10.36 2.19 5.25
CA THR A 92 9.76 3.36 5.90
C THR A 92 8.27 3.13 6.19
N ALA A 93 7.54 2.46 5.28
CA ALA A 93 6.13 2.11 5.49
C ALA A 93 5.93 1.27 6.76
N TRP A 94 6.75 0.23 6.97
CA TRP A 94 6.69 -0.59 8.17
C TRP A 94 7.08 0.18 9.43
N ARG A 95 8.09 1.06 9.36
CA ARG A 95 8.45 1.93 10.49
C ARG A 95 7.31 2.88 10.86
N GLU A 96 6.62 3.43 9.86
CA GLU A 96 5.45 4.31 10.02
C GLU A 96 4.28 3.54 10.63
N ALA A 97 3.89 2.40 10.05
CA ALA A 97 2.82 1.53 10.56
C ALA A 97 3.10 1.09 12.01
N LYS A 98 4.33 0.68 12.33
CA LYS A 98 4.74 0.29 13.69
C LYS A 98 4.64 1.46 14.68
N LYS A 99 5.07 2.66 14.31
CA LYS A 99 4.90 3.86 15.14
C LYS A 99 3.43 4.18 15.40
N LEU A 100 2.55 3.83 14.47
CA LEU A 100 1.11 4.05 14.56
C LEU A 100 0.37 2.90 15.24
N ARG A 101 1.04 1.77 15.51
CA ARG A 101 0.43 0.52 15.98
C ARG A 101 -0.66 0.02 15.02
N ALA A 102 -0.39 0.16 13.72
CA ALA A 102 -1.29 -0.26 12.64
C ALA A 102 -0.75 -1.49 11.92
N GLY A 103 -1.65 -2.25 11.28
CA GLY A 103 -1.24 -3.16 10.21
C GLY A 103 -0.72 -2.37 8.99
N LEU A 104 -0.17 -3.07 8.00
CA LEU A 104 0.29 -2.47 6.74
C LEU A 104 -0.34 -3.21 5.56
N LEU A 105 -0.89 -2.46 4.60
CA LEU A 105 -1.33 -2.96 3.30
C LEU A 105 -0.94 -1.94 2.25
N VAL A 106 -0.15 -2.32 1.25
CA VAL A 106 0.16 -1.42 0.14
C VAL A 106 -1.06 -1.34 -0.78
N THR A 107 -1.77 -0.21 -0.79
CA THR A 107 -3.02 -0.09 -1.57
C THR A 107 -2.78 0.23 -3.04
N GLU A 108 -1.60 0.70 -3.40
CA GLU A 108 -1.20 0.82 -4.80
C GLU A 108 0.29 0.63 -4.99
N PHE A 109 0.64 -0.09 -6.04
CA PHE A 109 1.97 -0.11 -6.61
C PHE A 109 1.90 -0.42 -8.10
N GLY A 110 2.93 -0.04 -8.85
CA GLY A 110 2.99 -0.35 -10.27
C GLY A 110 4.05 0.46 -11.00
N SER A 111 4.03 0.32 -12.31
CA SER A 111 4.91 1.04 -13.24
C SER A 111 4.28 1.07 -14.64
N SER A 112 4.90 1.78 -15.57
CA SER A 112 4.53 1.77 -16.98
C SER A 112 4.86 0.45 -17.68
N THR A 113 4.21 0.16 -18.81
CA THR A 113 4.37 -1.08 -19.59
C THR A 113 5.64 -1.13 -20.44
N SER A 114 6.49 -0.10 -20.37
CA SER A 114 7.79 -0.08 -21.05
C SER A 114 8.75 -1.12 -20.47
N ALA A 115 9.83 -1.43 -21.19
CA ALA A 115 10.88 -2.31 -20.69
C ALA A 115 11.49 -1.80 -19.36
N SER A 116 11.73 -0.50 -19.23
CA SER A 116 12.19 0.10 -17.98
C SER A 116 11.16 -0.02 -16.87
N GLY A 117 9.87 0.16 -17.20
CA GLY A 117 8.78 -0.02 -16.27
C GLY A 117 8.63 -1.47 -15.79
N LEU A 118 8.84 -2.48 -16.64
CA LEU A 118 8.86 -3.88 -16.22
C LEU A 118 9.98 -4.17 -15.22
N SER A 119 11.17 -3.60 -15.42
CA SER A 119 12.25 -3.69 -14.43
C SER A 119 11.86 -3.04 -13.09
N ILE A 120 11.20 -1.88 -13.13
CA ILE A 120 10.67 -1.23 -11.91
C ILE A 120 9.64 -2.12 -11.22
N LEU A 121 8.69 -2.69 -11.96
CA LEU A 121 7.66 -3.57 -11.41
C LEU A 121 8.26 -4.80 -10.74
N SER A 122 9.26 -5.43 -11.38
CA SER A 122 9.95 -6.59 -10.83
C SER A 122 10.62 -6.26 -9.49
N ASN A 123 11.34 -5.15 -9.41
CA ASN A 123 12.03 -4.75 -8.17
C ASN A 123 11.03 -4.38 -7.07
N ILE A 124 9.96 -3.64 -7.36
CA ILE A 124 8.92 -3.32 -6.37
C ILE A 124 8.24 -4.60 -5.86
N THR A 125 7.95 -5.55 -6.76
CA THR A 125 7.32 -6.83 -6.38
C THR A 125 8.24 -7.65 -5.49
N GLN A 126 9.52 -7.75 -5.82
CA GLN A 126 10.52 -8.41 -4.97
C GLN A 126 10.54 -7.82 -3.56
N GLN A 127 10.50 -6.49 -3.44
CA GLN A 127 10.50 -5.84 -2.13
C GLN A 127 9.26 -6.18 -1.29
N GLN A 128 8.11 -6.45 -1.92
CA GLN A 128 6.91 -6.89 -1.19
C GLN A 128 7.08 -8.27 -0.58
N ASP A 129 7.71 -9.20 -1.30
CA ASP A 129 8.02 -10.53 -0.79
C ASP A 129 9.06 -10.44 0.35
N GLU A 130 10.13 -9.66 0.17
CA GLU A 130 11.17 -9.46 1.19
C GLU A 130 10.62 -8.84 2.49
N HIS A 131 9.61 -7.97 2.39
CA HIS A 131 8.96 -7.34 3.54
C HIS A 131 7.68 -8.07 3.99
N LEU A 132 7.37 -9.24 3.42
CA LEU A 132 6.17 -10.04 3.73
C LEU A 132 4.88 -9.21 3.71
N THR A 133 4.76 -8.30 2.74
CA THR A 133 3.72 -7.26 2.73
C THR A 133 2.66 -7.54 1.68
N GLY A 134 1.39 -7.57 2.11
CA GLY A 134 0.25 -7.63 1.21
C GLY A 134 0.10 -6.34 0.39
N SER A 135 -0.42 -6.45 -0.83
CA SER A 135 -0.55 -5.32 -1.73
C SER A 135 -1.68 -5.45 -2.74
N THR A 136 -2.03 -4.33 -3.37
CA THR A 136 -2.93 -4.26 -4.53
C THR A 136 -2.26 -3.54 -5.69
N PHE A 137 -2.20 -4.22 -6.84
CA PHE A 137 -1.53 -3.74 -8.04
C PHE A 137 -2.37 -2.70 -8.78
N TRP A 138 -1.75 -1.58 -9.17
CA TRP A 138 -2.33 -0.56 -10.04
C TRP A 138 -1.84 -0.74 -11.49
N THR A 139 -2.69 -1.14 -12.44
CA THR A 139 -4.13 -1.38 -12.30
C THR A 139 -4.61 -2.58 -13.09
N TRP A 140 -5.76 -3.13 -12.70
CA TRP A 140 -6.37 -4.24 -13.42
C TRP A 140 -6.66 -3.84 -14.86
N LYS A 141 -7.46 -2.79 -15.09
CA LYS A 141 -7.80 -2.29 -16.44
C LYS A 141 -7.72 -0.76 -16.43
N GLU A 142 -7.40 -0.18 -17.58
CA GLU A 142 -7.50 1.24 -17.82
C GLU A 142 -7.73 1.51 -19.32
N ALA A 143 -8.19 2.71 -19.66
CA ALA A 143 -8.27 3.15 -21.03
C ALA A 143 -7.05 4.02 -21.38
N GLY A 144 -6.18 3.54 -22.27
CA GLY A 144 -5.07 4.32 -22.85
C GLY A 144 -3.92 4.72 -21.91
N GLY A 145 -3.87 4.21 -20.67
CA GLY A 145 -2.93 4.67 -19.64
C GLY A 145 -1.54 4.03 -19.64
N GLY A 146 -1.38 2.82 -20.19
CA GLY A 146 -0.07 2.17 -20.35
C GLY A 146 0.58 1.64 -19.06
N TRP A 147 -0.22 1.26 -18.05
CA TRP A 147 0.12 0.69 -16.75
C TRP A 147 -0.65 -0.58 -16.41
N SER A 148 -1.75 -0.88 -17.11
CA SER A 148 -2.67 -1.94 -16.69
C SER A 148 -2.15 -3.36 -16.95
N MET A 149 -2.90 -4.36 -16.48
CA MET A 149 -2.66 -5.77 -16.82
C MET A 149 -3.00 -6.13 -18.27
N TRP A 150 -3.69 -5.24 -19.01
CA TRP A 150 -4.25 -5.54 -20.32
C TRP A 150 -3.70 -4.61 -21.40
N VAL A 151 -3.69 -5.11 -22.63
CA VAL A 151 -3.56 -4.33 -23.86
C VAL A 151 -4.95 -4.24 -24.49
N GLY A 152 -5.26 -3.12 -25.15
CA GLY A 152 -6.56 -2.85 -25.76
C GLY A 152 -7.59 -2.33 -24.75
N ASN A 153 -8.70 -1.78 -25.25
CA ASN A 153 -9.79 -1.33 -24.39
C ASN A 153 -10.78 -2.47 -24.11
N GLU A 154 -11.59 -2.30 -23.08
CA GLU A 154 -12.63 -3.25 -22.76
C GLU A 154 -13.65 -3.37 -23.90
N GLY A 155 -13.82 -4.59 -24.40
CA GLY A 155 -14.71 -4.90 -25.52
C GLY A 155 -14.02 -4.96 -26.89
N ASP A 156 -12.76 -4.53 -27.00
CA ASP A 156 -11.99 -4.65 -28.23
C ASP A 156 -11.62 -6.12 -28.49
N ALA A 157 -11.65 -6.54 -29.76
CA ALA A 157 -11.37 -7.93 -30.14
C ALA A 157 -9.91 -8.35 -29.91
N ASP A 158 -8.99 -7.38 -29.83
CA ASP A 158 -7.58 -7.57 -29.55
C ASP A 158 -7.23 -7.37 -28.06
N MET A 159 -8.22 -7.24 -27.18
CA MET A 159 -7.97 -7.12 -25.74
C MET A 159 -7.35 -8.41 -25.19
N HIS A 160 -6.14 -8.32 -24.62
CA HIS A 160 -5.44 -9.47 -24.03
C HIS A 160 -4.56 -9.07 -22.83
N GLN A 161 -4.22 -10.04 -21.99
CA GLN A 161 -3.34 -9.79 -20.84
C GLN A 161 -1.89 -9.62 -21.28
N GLN A 162 -1.17 -8.76 -20.57
CA GLN A 162 0.27 -8.57 -20.75
C GLN A 162 1.04 -9.71 -20.08
N GLU A 163 1.63 -10.59 -20.88
CA GLU A 163 2.29 -11.81 -20.41
C GLU A 163 3.43 -11.55 -19.43
N ASP A 164 4.26 -10.52 -19.66
CA ASP A 164 5.37 -10.20 -18.75
C ASP A 164 4.88 -9.73 -17.38
N ARG A 165 3.81 -8.93 -17.34
CA ARG A 165 3.18 -8.52 -16.08
C ARG A 165 2.50 -9.67 -15.38
N ARG A 166 1.81 -10.53 -16.14
CA ARG A 166 1.20 -11.76 -15.63
C ARG A 166 2.26 -12.64 -14.96
N ARG A 167 3.43 -12.80 -15.58
CA ARG A 167 4.55 -13.58 -15.02
C ARG A 167 5.07 -12.97 -13.70
N LEU A 168 5.23 -11.65 -13.63
CA LEU A 168 5.72 -10.97 -12.44
C LEU A 168 4.73 -10.97 -11.26
N LEU A 169 3.42 -10.89 -11.54
CA LEU A 169 2.39 -10.67 -10.51
C LEU A 169 1.63 -11.94 -10.10
N SER A 170 1.71 -13.01 -10.90
CA SER A 170 1.03 -14.28 -10.65
C SER A 170 1.94 -15.30 -9.95
N THR A 171 2.71 -14.86 -8.97
CA THR A 171 3.63 -15.70 -8.18
C THR A 171 2.86 -16.60 -7.20
N VAL A 172 3.47 -17.74 -6.85
CA VAL A 172 2.96 -18.61 -5.79
C VAL A 172 3.27 -17.97 -4.44
N ARG A 173 2.25 -17.82 -3.59
CA ARG A 173 2.37 -17.17 -2.27
C ARG A 173 1.38 -17.76 -1.27
N PRO A 174 1.72 -17.83 0.03
CA PRO A 174 0.79 -18.28 1.06
C PRO A 174 -0.38 -17.29 1.17
N LYS A 175 -1.62 -17.80 1.09
CA LYS A 175 -2.82 -16.98 1.35
C LYS A 175 -3.05 -16.77 2.85
N ALA A 176 -2.61 -17.73 3.65
CA ALA A 176 -2.67 -17.71 5.10
C ALA A 176 -1.58 -18.64 5.64
N THR A 177 -1.00 -18.27 6.78
CA THR A 177 -0.02 -19.06 7.51
C THR A 177 -0.55 -19.27 8.93
N ALA A 178 -0.53 -20.51 9.42
CA ALA A 178 -0.76 -20.78 10.84
C ALA A 178 0.54 -20.53 11.60
N GLY A 179 0.60 -19.44 12.38
CA GLY A 179 1.82 -18.98 13.05
C GLY A 179 2.44 -17.76 12.36
N GLU A 180 3.74 -17.55 12.54
CA GLU A 180 4.47 -16.39 12.02
C GLU A 180 5.20 -16.75 10.71
N LEU A 181 4.91 -16.02 9.64
CA LEU A 181 5.70 -16.10 8.41
C LEU A 181 7.02 -15.33 8.63
N LEU A 182 8.16 -15.98 8.40
CA LEU A 182 9.49 -15.42 8.66
C LEU A 182 10.22 -15.03 7.37
N GLU A 183 10.08 -15.86 6.33
CA GLU A 183 10.71 -15.64 5.04
C GLU A 183 9.82 -16.20 3.92
N LEU A 184 9.80 -15.50 2.78
CA LEU A 184 9.14 -15.91 1.55
C LEU A 184 10.04 -15.53 0.36
N GLU A 185 10.27 -16.49 -0.52
CA GLU A 185 10.97 -16.27 -1.77
C GLU A 185 10.27 -17.04 -2.89
N TYR A 186 10.13 -16.42 -4.06
CA TYR A 186 9.64 -17.06 -5.27
C TYR A 186 10.66 -16.92 -6.39
N ASP A 187 11.17 -18.04 -6.90
CA ASP A 187 12.04 -18.08 -8.07
C ASP A 187 11.18 -18.27 -9.34
N PRO A 188 11.05 -17.24 -10.19
CA PRO A 188 10.25 -17.33 -11.40
C PRO A 188 10.88 -18.24 -12.48
N SER A 189 12.19 -18.49 -12.44
CA SER A 189 12.89 -19.38 -13.38
C SER A 189 12.65 -20.85 -13.07
N MET A 190 12.56 -21.17 -11.78
CA MET A 190 12.27 -22.53 -11.29
C MET A 190 10.78 -22.78 -11.04
N GLN A 191 9.95 -21.72 -11.06
CA GLN A 191 8.55 -21.75 -10.64
C GLN A 191 8.38 -22.37 -9.23
N ALA A 192 9.31 -22.03 -8.34
CA ALA A 192 9.42 -22.63 -7.01
C ALA A 192 9.26 -21.55 -5.94
N MET A 193 8.56 -21.92 -4.85
CA MET A 193 8.41 -21.08 -3.67
C MET A 193 9.17 -21.72 -2.50
N THR A 194 9.96 -20.91 -1.80
CA THR A 194 10.58 -21.27 -0.52
C THR A 194 9.92 -20.43 0.57
N MET A 195 9.59 -21.06 1.70
CA MET A 195 8.93 -20.40 2.82
C MET A 195 9.54 -20.89 4.14
N LYS A 196 9.78 -19.97 5.08
CA LYS A 196 10.04 -20.30 6.49
C LYS A 196 8.96 -19.70 7.36
N ALA A 197 8.45 -20.50 8.29
CA ALA A 197 7.42 -20.06 9.24
C ALA A 197 7.66 -20.71 10.60
N MET A 198 7.24 -20.02 11.65
CA MET A 198 7.18 -20.53 13.02
C MET A 198 5.77 -21.00 13.33
N ALA A 199 5.63 -22.20 13.87
CA ALA A 199 4.34 -22.72 14.33
C ALA A 199 3.79 -21.89 15.50
N PRO A 200 2.46 -21.81 15.68
CA PRO A 200 1.88 -21.18 16.87
C PRO A 200 2.27 -21.95 18.14
N GLU A 201 2.49 -21.22 19.24
CA GLU A 201 2.71 -21.77 20.58
C GLU A 201 1.46 -22.48 21.14
#